data_AF-A0A4Y8CT65-F1
#
_entry.id   AF-A0A4Y8CT65-F1
#
_cell.length_a   1.000
_cell.length_b   1.000
_cell.length_c   1.000
_cell.angle_alpha   90.00
_cell.angle_beta   90.00
_cell.angle_gamma   90.00
#
_symmetry.space_group_name_H-M   'P 1'
#
loop_
_entity.id
_entity.type
_entity.pdbx_description
1 polymer ?
#
loop_
_entity_poly.entity_id
_entity_poly.type
_entity_poly.pdbx_seq_one_letter_code
_entity_poly.pdbx_strand_id
1 'polypeptide(L)'
;MSYEIKTLETFNPFESLKYEQASTDQILDFRIIDFKLLCSNIKPAKTKTYERKDFDLFYADDFFVKNYNTMVQKFLIEIYPKTQKNCFVVKLKSNPSLTYLKVNINFLDNFKYYPNLKFDILQNIYKVMIKQKFLILRLDKNLFDKIDDFILSIQKNPSIKEIELEIAKGVDKIEHKSDEIIYHRDVNEECFDENISYDEGSYCKPIEKNELLFEYIYRILGKEGRNLRGEILHLNPIAFFDNPFIIKDESIYTEELEDRIKYFSANYGFLNKDRSGYSVTNNLKLSQVGLKTTGSIKTNTDENINLEIANFDINDDAVKSGIVNVQASDIKVNGSIGATKLYGRNISIKGLTHAKSEIFAQDIFITTHKGTLQADTVYIKNLENGIVIAKNVFVENCMGGKIEAENIYICNLLADNILYPKKNLIITNNIKFKNNIVISPLDFINNKSNSETENLTNLSLKTKSKLDNIISQMQNYYDYLIKNQIKIIKLQKTEKLNAIDMKFSNLYRDIIKKYNHLSVLYKKLIKLKYHIDAKLNFLDEMVYNVKIYIKAENIGEDNFLKFYPKTNTELELKHQINLKDYEKVLYLEKGQQASYIKSSHDYSESDIEEIKIIFEKLEKDNS
;
A
#
# COMPACT_ATOMS: atom_id res chain seq x y z
N MET A 1 -29.08 69.77 54.78
CA MET A 1 -28.40 68.87 55.74
C MET A 1 -27.30 68.14 55.00
N SER A 2 -26.09 68.06 55.55
CA SER A 2 -25.02 67.24 54.97
C SER A 2 -25.41 65.77 55.05
N TYR A 3 -25.30 65.02 53.95
CA TYR A 3 -25.58 63.58 53.95
C TYR A 3 -24.60 62.87 54.88
N GLU A 4 -25.13 62.02 55.78
CA GLU A 4 -24.34 61.21 56.71
C GLU A 4 -23.84 59.95 55.99
N ILE A 5 -22.55 59.63 56.16
CA ILE A 5 -21.94 58.44 55.55
C ILE A 5 -22.66 57.19 56.05
N LYS A 6 -23.13 56.34 55.13
CA LYS A 6 -23.85 55.10 55.48
C LYS A 6 -23.10 53.88 54.97
N THR A 7 -23.07 52.84 55.80
CA THR A 7 -22.56 51.52 55.42
C THR A 7 -23.72 50.52 55.33
N LEU A 8 -23.80 49.76 54.25
CA LEU A 8 -24.85 48.75 54.05
C LEU A 8 -24.37 47.54 53.25
N GLU A 9 -25.00 46.38 53.46
CA GLU A 9 -24.80 45.18 52.64
C GLU A 9 -25.83 45.10 51.52
N THR A 10 -25.39 44.82 50.29
CA THR A 10 -26.26 44.77 49.10
C THR A 10 -25.74 43.81 48.04
N PHE A 11 -26.64 43.23 47.25
CA PHE A 11 -26.27 42.49 46.03
C PHE A 11 -26.07 43.42 44.83
N ASN A 12 -26.59 44.65 44.88
CA ASN A 12 -26.52 45.62 43.80
C ASN A 12 -26.15 47.02 44.33
N PRO A 13 -24.84 47.32 44.43
CA PRO A 13 -24.36 48.62 44.92
C PRO A 13 -24.91 49.85 44.18
N PHE A 14 -25.13 49.75 42.87
CA PHE A 14 -25.63 50.87 42.07
C PHE A 14 -27.10 51.17 42.34
N GLU A 15 -27.91 50.15 42.62
CA GLU A 15 -29.31 50.31 42.99
C GLU A 15 -29.44 50.90 44.40
N SER A 16 -28.62 50.41 45.35
CA SER A 16 -28.53 51.01 46.69
C SER A 16 -28.07 52.47 46.64
N LEU A 17 -27.09 52.80 45.80
CA LEU A 17 -26.68 54.19 45.57
C LEU A 17 -27.84 55.04 45.03
N LYS A 18 -28.58 54.53 44.02
CA LYS A 18 -29.71 55.26 43.41
C LYS A 18 -30.82 55.52 44.42
N TYR A 19 -31.10 54.56 45.30
CA TYR A 19 -32.08 54.70 46.36
C TYR A 19 -31.68 55.80 47.35
N GLU A 20 -30.44 55.79 47.83
CA GLU A 20 -29.93 56.82 48.75
C GLU A 20 -29.83 58.20 48.07
N GLN A 21 -29.44 58.25 46.80
CA GLN A 21 -29.36 59.49 46.01
C GLN A 21 -30.71 60.20 45.89
N ALA A 22 -31.84 59.47 45.91
CA ALA A 22 -33.17 60.08 45.84
C ALA A 22 -33.54 60.88 47.10
N SER A 23 -32.80 60.69 48.20
CA SER A 23 -33.06 61.35 49.48
C SER A 23 -32.26 62.64 49.70
N THR A 24 -31.42 63.04 48.73
CA THR A 24 -30.53 64.21 48.85
C THR A 24 -30.17 64.83 47.50
N ASP A 25 -29.99 66.16 47.48
CA ASP A 25 -29.50 66.89 46.30
C ASP A 25 -27.96 66.80 46.14
N GLN A 26 -27.26 66.26 47.15
CA GLN A 26 -25.81 66.03 47.05
C GLN A 26 -25.52 64.84 46.15
N ILE A 27 -24.61 64.97 45.19
CA ILE A 27 -24.16 63.84 44.37
C ILE A 27 -23.44 62.83 45.27
N LEU A 28 -23.91 61.59 45.30
CA LEU A 28 -23.34 60.51 46.09
C LEU A 28 -22.43 59.61 45.24
N ASP A 29 -21.49 58.95 45.90
CA ASP A 29 -20.72 57.84 45.35
C ASP A 29 -20.58 56.75 46.43
N PHE A 30 -20.12 55.55 46.06
CA PHE A 30 -19.87 54.47 47.02
C PHE A 30 -18.46 53.92 46.90
N ARG A 31 -17.98 53.25 47.95
CA ARG A 31 -16.78 52.41 47.89
C ARG A 31 -17.10 51.01 48.38
N ILE A 32 -16.46 50.02 47.78
CA ILE A 32 -16.55 48.63 48.18
C ILE A 32 -15.56 48.42 49.34
N ILE A 33 -16.08 48.03 50.50
CA ILE A 33 -15.29 47.70 51.69
C ILE A 33 -14.90 46.23 51.63
N ASP A 34 -15.90 45.36 51.45
CA ASP A 34 -15.71 43.91 51.39
C ASP A 34 -16.79 43.24 50.55
N PHE A 35 -16.62 41.95 50.26
CA PHE A 35 -17.67 41.14 49.67
C PHE A 35 -17.66 39.72 50.21
N LYS A 36 -18.83 39.12 50.25
CA LYS A 36 -19.06 37.70 50.52
C LYS A 36 -19.52 37.03 49.24
N LEU A 37 -19.18 35.76 49.07
CA LEU A 37 -19.62 34.97 47.93
C LEU A 37 -20.66 33.95 48.38
N LEU A 38 -21.87 34.05 47.85
CA LEU A 38 -22.93 33.08 48.02
C LEU A 38 -22.88 32.09 46.86
N CYS A 39 -22.59 30.83 47.16
CA CYS A 39 -22.60 29.75 46.17
C CYS A 39 -23.76 28.80 46.42
N SER A 40 -24.44 28.36 45.35
CA SER A 40 -25.50 27.37 45.45
C SER A 40 -25.35 26.25 44.42
N ASN A 41 -25.71 25.05 44.82
CA ASN A 41 -25.81 23.86 43.98
C ASN A 41 -27.26 23.35 44.01
N ILE A 42 -27.76 22.89 42.88
CA ILE A 42 -29.13 22.42 42.68
C ILE A 42 -29.24 20.93 43.04
N LYS A 43 -28.17 20.13 42.82
CA LYS A 43 -28.16 18.68 43.06
C LYS A 43 -26.77 18.20 43.55
N PRO A 44 -26.58 17.96 44.86
CA PRO A 44 -27.54 18.14 45.96
C PRO A 44 -27.78 19.62 46.27
N ALA A 45 -28.97 19.94 46.79
CA ALA A 45 -29.31 21.28 47.26
C ALA A 45 -28.36 21.70 48.39
N LYS A 46 -27.42 22.58 48.07
CA LYS A 46 -26.40 23.05 49.01
C LYS A 46 -26.14 24.53 48.77
N THR A 47 -26.24 25.33 49.82
CA THR A 47 -25.80 26.71 49.82
C THR A 47 -24.62 26.88 50.76
N LYS A 48 -23.65 27.69 50.38
CA LYS A 48 -22.53 28.05 51.26
C LYS A 48 -22.10 29.47 50.99
N THR A 49 -21.88 30.21 52.07
CA THR A 49 -21.32 31.56 52.02
C THR A 49 -19.82 31.47 52.31
N TYR A 50 -19.03 32.11 51.47
CA TYR A 50 -17.58 32.22 51.62
C TYR A 50 -17.20 33.66 51.92
N GLU A 51 -16.22 33.81 52.81
CA GLU A 51 -15.65 35.11 53.17
C GLU A 51 -14.23 35.24 52.59
N ARG A 52 -13.62 36.42 52.73
CA ARG A 52 -12.33 36.73 52.11
C ARG A 52 -11.23 35.70 52.38
N LYS A 53 -11.20 35.14 53.60
CA LYS A 53 -10.23 34.09 54.01
C LYS A 53 -10.32 32.79 53.20
N ASP A 54 -11.46 32.54 52.56
CA ASP A 54 -11.72 31.30 51.82
C ASP A 54 -11.55 31.45 50.30
N PHE A 55 -11.31 32.67 49.79
CA PHE A 55 -11.32 32.93 48.35
C PHE A 55 -10.18 32.28 47.58
N ASP A 56 -9.07 31.93 48.25
CA ASP A 56 -7.97 31.19 47.63
C ASP A 56 -8.40 29.84 47.03
N LEU A 57 -9.44 29.21 47.59
CA LEU A 57 -10.01 27.96 47.06
C LEU A 57 -10.49 28.10 45.61
N PHE A 58 -11.00 29.29 45.25
CA PHE A 58 -11.54 29.53 43.92
C PHE A 58 -10.46 29.79 42.88
N TYR A 59 -9.18 29.89 43.25
CA TYR A 59 -8.08 29.93 42.28
C TYR A 59 -7.75 28.55 41.67
N ALA A 60 -8.24 27.46 42.27
CA ALA A 60 -8.21 26.14 41.65
C ALA A 60 -9.36 26.01 40.63
N ASP A 61 -9.02 25.79 39.36
CA ASP A 61 -9.98 25.79 38.26
C ASP A 61 -11.08 24.74 38.42
N ASP A 62 -10.73 23.52 38.86
CA ASP A 62 -11.70 22.47 39.16
C ASP A 62 -12.71 22.88 40.24
N PHE A 63 -12.23 23.56 41.29
CA PHE A 63 -13.07 24.02 42.39
C PHE A 63 -14.03 25.13 41.93
N PHE A 64 -13.53 26.08 41.12
CA PHE A 64 -14.31 27.17 40.55
C PHE A 64 -15.39 26.67 39.59
N VAL A 65 -15.11 25.63 38.79
CA VAL A 65 -16.07 25.12 37.79
C VAL A 65 -17.09 24.17 38.41
N LYS A 66 -16.65 23.12 39.14
CA LYS A 66 -17.47 21.91 39.38
C LYS A 66 -18.36 21.96 40.64
N ASN A 67 -18.01 22.75 41.65
CA ASN A 67 -18.59 22.56 43.00
C ASN A 67 -19.98 23.18 43.19
N TYR A 68 -20.33 24.20 42.42
CA TYR A 68 -21.55 24.98 42.59
C TYR A 68 -22.15 25.34 41.24
N ASN A 69 -23.48 25.43 41.11
CA ASN A 69 -24.08 25.88 39.85
C ASN A 69 -24.00 27.40 39.71
N THR A 70 -24.30 28.14 40.78
CA THR A 70 -24.35 29.61 40.76
C THR A 70 -23.41 30.23 41.79
N MET A 71 -22.91 31.42 41.48
CA MET A 71 -22.05 32.23 42.33
C MET A 71 -22.52 33.68 42.28
N VAL A 72 -22.85 34.26 43.44
CA VAL A 72 -23.34 35.63 43.56
C VAL A 72 -22.54 36.36 44.64
N GLN A 73 -22.11 37.58 44.36
CA GLN A 73 -21.39 38.42 45.32
C GLN A 73 -22.35 39.35 46.05
N LYS A 74 -22.27 39.34 47.39
CA LYS A 74 -22.91 40.32 48.26
C LYS A 74 -21.85 41.30 48.75
N PHE A 75 -22.03 42.57 48.48
CA PHE A 75 -21.06 43.62 48.76
C PHE A 75 -21.42 44.36 50.04
N LEU A 76 -20.40 44.65 50.85
CA LEU A 76 -20.45 45.66 51.90
C LEU A 76 -19.93 46.96 51.31
N ILE A 77 -20.80 47.97 51.21
CA ILE A 77 -20.47 49.26 50.63
C ILE A 77 -20.64 50.39 51.63
N GLU A 78 -19.88 51.45 51.42
CA GLU A 78 -20.03 52.73 52.12
C GLU A 78 -20.37 53.82 51.12
N ILE A 79 -21.48 54.52 51.35
CA ILE A 79 -22.01 55.61 50.51
C ILE A 79 -21.63 56.95 51.14
N TYR A 80 -21.07 57.84 50.32
CA TYR A 80 -20.52 59.12 50.76
C TYR A 80 -20.80 60.25 49.75
N PRO A 81 -20.80 61.52 50.19
CA PRO A 81 -20.92 62.66 49.27
C PRO A 81 -19.72 62.76 48.34
N LYS A 82 -19.96 62.87 47.03
CA LYS A 82 -18.92 62.96 46.01
C LYS A 82 -18.27 64.35 46.03
N THR A 83 -17.03 64.41 46.50
CA THR A 83 -16.27 65.66 46.65
C THR A 83 -15.26 65.93 45.53
N GLN A 84 -14.93 64.92 44.71
CA GLN A 84 -13.90 65.01 43.66
C GLN A 84 -14.40 64.54 42.29
N LYS A 85 -13.89 65.18 41.23
CA LYS A 85 -14.12 64.79 39.84
C LYS A 85 -13.05 63.76 39.43
N ASN A 86 -13.45 62.61 38.91
CA ASN A 86 -12.52 61.57 38.47
C ASN A 86 -11.58 62.12 37.39
N CYS A 87 -10.27 61.98 37.59
CA CYS A 87 -9.25 62.44 36.64
C CYS A 87 -8.77 61.34 35.67
N PHE A 88 -9.45 60.19 35.65
CA PHE A 88 -9.17 59.06 34.76
C PHE A 88 -10.44 58.27 34.45
N VAL A 89 -10.41 57.48 33.38
CA VAL A 89 -11.50 56.65 32.88
C VAL A 89 -11.05 55.20 32.84
N VAL A 90 -11.87 54.30 33.39
CA VAL A 90 -11.63 52.86 33.42
C VAL A 90 -12.58 52.17 32.44
N LYS A 91 -12.02 51.39 31.50
CA LYS A 91 -12.78 50.57 30.54
C LYS A 91 -12.36 49.11 30.66
N LEU A 92 -13.31 48.19 30.55
CA LEU A 92 -13.04 46.75 30.52
C LEU A 92 -13.09 46.21 29.09
N LYS A 93 -12.21 45.28 28.78
CA LYS A 93 -12.20 44.47 27.56
C LYS A 93 -12.18 43.00 27.93
N SER A 94 -13.05 42.19 27.33
CA SER A 94 -13.08 40.74 27.55
C SER A 94 -13.01 39.97 26.24
N ASN A 95 -12.62 38.69 26.32
CA ASN A 95 -12.80 37.76 25.20
C ASN A 95 -14.30 37.38 25.04
N PRO A 96 -14.70 36.78 23.90
CA PRO A 96 -16.10 36.40 23.66
C PRO A 96 -16.71 35.49 24.74
N SER A 97 -15.92 34.56 25.28
CA SER A 97 -16.33 33.62 26.33
C SER A 97 -16.38 34.24 27.73
N LEU A 98 -15.97 35.51 27.89
CA LEU A 98 -15.92 36.24 29.16
C LEU A 98 -15.05 35.57 30.25
N THR A 99 -14.09 34.73 29.85
CA THR A 99 -13.13 34.03 30.72
C THR A 99 -11.86 34.83 30.93
N TYR A 100 -11.66 35.91 30.19
CA TYR A 100 -10.46 36.72 30.27
C TYR A 100 -10.83 38.20 30.29
N LEU A 101 -10.29 38.95 31.24
CA LEU A 101 -10.63 40.35 31.45
C LEU A 101 -9.38 41.22 31.56
N LYS A 102 -9.35 42.26 30.72
CA LYS A 102 -8.37 43.34 30.75
C LYS A 102 -9.05 44.64 31.14
N VAL A 103 -8.33 45.48 31.85
CA VAL A 103 -8.70 46.86 32.10
C VAL A 103 -7.81 47.80 31.30
N ASN A 104 -8.41 48.86 30.81
CA ASN A 104 -7.76 49.98 30.16
C ASN A 104 -8.04 51.24 30.99
N ILE A 105 -6.99 51.88 31.51
CA ILE A 105 -7.10 53.07 32.36
C ILE A 105 -6.50 54.24 31.61
N ASN A 106 -7.33 55.25 31.31
CA ASN A 106 -6.94 56.45 30.58
C ASN A 106 -6.98 57.68 31.49
N PHE A 107 -5.85 58.36 31.65
CA PHE A 107 -5.73 59.59 32.43
C PHE A 107 -6.06 60.81 31.59
N LEU A 108 -6.80 61.76 32.16
CA LEU A 108 -7.16 63.01 31.49
C LEU A 108 -5.96 63.96 31.41
N ASP A 109 -5.94 64.87 30.43
CA ASP A 109 -4.80 65.75 30.15
C ASP A 109 -4.37 66.65 31.32
N ASN A 110 -5.26 66.92 32.26
CA ASN A 110 -5.00 67.74 33.46
C ASN A 110 -4.70 66.90 34.71
N PHE A 111 -4.38 65.61 34.55
CA PHE A 111 -4.11 64.73 35.68
C PHE A 111 -2.87 65.16 36.48
N LYS A 112 -3.00 65.13 37.81
CA LYS A 112 -1.90 65.27 38.76
C LYS A 112 -1.95 64.13 39.75
N TYR A 113 -0.79 63.56 40.06
CA TYR A 113 -0.67 62.50 41.06
C TYR A 113 -1.19 62.96 42.43
N TYR A 114 -1.86 62.06 43.14
CA TYR A 114 -2.31 62.26 44.52
C TYR A 114 -2.20 60.94 45.32
N PRO A 115 -2.01 61.01 46.66
CA PRO A 115 -1.68 59.84 47.48
C PRO A 115 -2.69 58.67 47.39
N ASN A 116 -3.99 58.96 47.24
CA ASN A 116 -5.05 57.95 47.23
C ASN A 116 -5.32 57.31 45.85
N LEU A 117 -4.50 57.61 44.84
CA LEU A 117 -4.74 57.19 43.46
C LEU A 117 -4.90 55.66 43.29
N LYS A 118 -4.06 54.87 43.97
CA LYS A 118 -4.13 53.40 43.93
C LYS A 118 -5.51 52.90 44.36
N PHE A 119 -5.98 53.42 45.48
CA PHE A 119 -7.28 53.06 46.04
C PHE A 119 -8.40 53.44 45.08
N ASP A 120 -8.35 54.65 44.52
CA ASP A 120 -9.37 55.11 43.58
C ASP A 120 -9.37 54.30 42.28
N ILE A 121 -8.21 53.92 41.75
CA ILE A 121 -8.10 53.02 40.59
C ILE A 121 -8.79 51.69 40.89
N LEU A 122 -8.46 51.06 42.01
CA LEU A 122 -9.05 49.78 42.42
C LEU A 122 -10.57 49.88 42.61
N GLN A 123 -11.05 50.93 43.29
CA GLN A 123 -12.47 51.16 43.49
C GLN A 123 -13.20 51.39 42.16
N ASN A 124 -12.61 52.12 41.21
CA ASN A 124 -13.19 52.28 39.89
C ASN A 124 -13.19 50.96 39.09
N ILE A 125 -12.14 50.14 39.19
CA ILE A 125 -12.12 48.79 38.59
C ILE A 125 -13.27 47.96 39.15
N TYR A 126 -13.42 47.91 40.47
CA TYR A 126 -14.49 47.17 41.13
C TYR A 126 -15.88 47.66 40.71
N LYS A 127 -16.09 48.98 40.68
CA LYS A 127 -17.34 49.59 40.20
C LYS A 127 -17.66 49.18 38.77
N VAL A 128 -16.67 49.24 37.87
CA VAL A 128 -16.90 48.86 36.45
C VAL A 128 -17.14 47.37 36.31
N MET A 129 -16.44 46.51 37.07
CA MET A 129 -16.70 45.06 37.11
C MET A 129 -18.11 44.76 37.60
N ILE A 130 -18.52 45.33 38.73
CA ILE A 130 -19.87 45.15 39.31
C ILE A 130 -20.94 45.64 38.33
N LYS A 131 -20.74 46.81 37.71
CA LYS A 131 -21.67 47.37 36.72
C LYS A 131 -21.86 46.43 35.52
N GLN A 132 -20.80 45.74 35.11
CA GLN A 132 -20.81 44.76 34.02
C GLN A 132 -21.06 43.31 34.48
N LYS A 133 -21.41 43.12 35.77
CA LYS A 133 -21.71 41.84 36.43
C LYS A 133 -20.55 40.84 36.49
N PHE A 134 -19.30 41.31 36.42
CA PHE A 134 -18.12 40.46 36.63
C PHE A 134 -17.85 40.22 38.11
N LEU A 135 -17.42 39.01 38.45
CA LEU A 135 -17.02 38.61 39.78
C LEU A 135 -15.64 39.19 40.13
N ILE A 136 -15.55 39.86 41.28
CA ILE A 136 -14.28 40.33 41.88
C ILE A 136 -13.43 39.14 42.43
N LEU A 137 -14.03 37.96 42.55
CA LEU A 137 -13.42 36.78 43.17
C LEU A 137 -12.09 36.32 42.52
N ARG A 138 -11.99 36.37 41.19
CA ARG A 138 -10.88 35.83 40.38
C ARG A 138 -9.97 36.92 39.83
N LEU A 139 -9.73 37.97 40.63
CA LEU A 139 -8.76 38.98 40.25
C LEU A 139 -7.36 38.38 40.15
N ASP A 140 -6.50 38.96 39.32
CA ASP A 140 -5.10 38.58 39.27
C ASP A 140 -4.46 38.87 40.65
N LYS A 141 -3.80 37.86 41.23
CA LYS A 141 -3.12 37.97 42.53
C LYS A 141 -2.08 39.08 42.54
N ASN A 142 -1.44 39.33 41.40
CA ASN A 142 -0.41 40.34 41.23
C ASN A 142 -0.98 41.70 40.78
N LEU A 143 -2.31 41.88 40.74
CA LEU A 143 -2.92 43.13 40.28
C LEU A 143 -2.50 44.34 41.13
N PHE A 144 -2.40 44.16 42.44
CA PHE A 144 -2.02 45.25 43.35
C PHE A 144 -0.60 45.74 43.06
N ASP A 145 0.33 44.82 42.86
CA ASP A 145 1.73 45.11 42.53
C ASP A 145 1.85 45.74 41.14
N LYS A 146 1.11 45.22 40.15
CA LYS A 146 1.02 45.80 38.80
C LYS A 146 0.53 47.25 38.82
N ILE A 147 -0.42 47.58 39.69
CA ILE A 147 -0.90 48.96 39.86
C ILE A 147 0.15 49.81 40.57
N ASP A 148 0.88 49.28 41.56
CA ASP A 148 1.99 50.01 42.21
C ASP A 148 3.10 50.34 41.21
N ASP A 149 3.55 49.37 40.44
CA ASP A 149 4.56 49.53 39.39
C ASP A 149 4.13 50.57 38.36
N PHE A 150 2.85 50.58 38.01
CA PHE A 150 2.29 51.57 37.12
C PHE A 150 2.27 52.97 37.72
N ILE A 151 1.86 53.12 38.99
CA ILE A 151 1.87 54.42 39.67
C ILE A 151 3.30 54.97 39.75
N LEU A 152 4.28 54.12 40.06
CA LEU A 152 5.70 54.48 40.04
C LEU A 152 6.16 54.93 38.64
N SER A 153 5.64 54.27 37.59
CA SER A 153 5.93 54.61 36.20
C SER A 153 5.37 55.98 35.80
N ILE A 154 4.12 56.30 36.21
CA ILE A 154 3.53 57.64 36.01
C ILE A 154 4.35 58.72 36.74
N GLN A 155 4.78 58.44 37.98
CA GLN A 155 5.58 59.39 38.76
C GLN A 155 6.92 59.70 38.09
N LYS A 156 7.56 58.70 37.48
CA LYS A 156 8.83 58.86 36.76
C LYS A 156 8.66 59.49 35.37
N ASN A 157 7.56 59.20 34.69
CA ASN A 157 7.26 59.71 33.35
C ASN A 157 5.79 60.14 33.21
N PRO A 158 5.50 61.44 33.41
CA PRO A 158 4.14 61.99 33.31
C PRO A 158 3.49 61.91 31.92
N SER A 159 4.24 61.52 30.88
CA SER A 159 3.71 61.36 29.51
C SER A 159 2.91 60.08 29.31
N ILE A 160 2.94 59.14 30.27
CA ILE A 160 2.15 57.91 30.22
C ILE A 160 0.69 58.25 30.55
N LYS A 161 -0.19 58.14 29.55
CA LYS A 161 -1.62 58.48 29.68
C LYS A 161 -2.57 57.29 29.68
N GLU A 162 -2.08 56.10 29.30
CA GLU A 162 -2.89 54.90 29.15
C GLU A 162 -2.13 53.68 29.68
N ILE A 163 -2.85 52.76 30.32
CA ILE A 163 -2.34 51.43 30.63
C ILE A 163 -3.40 50.38 30.34
N GLU A 164 -2.95 49.25 29.80
CA GLU A 164 -3.73 48.02 29.72
C GLU A 164 -3.16 46.98 30.69
N LEU A 165 -3.99 46.47 31.61
CA LEU A 165 -3.63 45.41 32.56
C LEU A 165 -4.59 44.23 32.41
N GLU A 166 -4.06 43.00 32.46
CA GLU A 166 -4.88 41.83 32.74
C GLU A 166 -5.29 41.85 34.21
N ILE A 167 -6.59 41.69 34.48
CA ILE A 167 -7.13 41.85 35.83
C ILE A 167 -7.87 40.63 36.36
N ALA A 168 -8.33 39.70 35.51
CA ALA A 168 -9.02 38.50 35.97
C ALA A 168 -9.04 37.40 34.91
N LYS A 169 -9.03 36.14 35.38
CA LYS A 169 -9.09 34.94 34.52
C LYS A 169 -10.04 33.88 35.10
N GLY A 170 -11.01 33.46 34.29
CA GLY A 170 -11.91 32.33 34.49
C GLY A 170 -11.33 31.05 33.89
N VAL A 171 -12.19 30.11 33.49
CA VAL A 171 -11.80 28.80 32.94
C VAL A 171 -12.51 28.58 31.60
N ASP A 172 -11.74 28.42 30.53
CA ASP A 172 -12.26 28.08 29.21
C ASP A 172 -12.77 26.63 29.17
N LYS A 173 -13.79 26.39 28.33
CA LYS A 173 -14.24 25.01 28.05
C LYS A 173 -13.33 24.34 27.01
N ILE A 174 -13.17 23.03 27.12
CA ILE A 174 -12.54 22.17 26.14
C ILE A 174 -13.65 21.39 25.45
N GLU A 175 -13.86 21.59 24.15
CA GLU A 175 -14.92 20.91 23.41
C GLU A 175 -14.68 19.40 23.27
N HIS A 176 -15.75 18.64 23.04
CA HIS A 176 -15.62 17.25 22.64
C HIS A 176 -14.95 17.14 21.26
N LYS A 177 -14.17 16.08 21.06
CA LYS A 177 -13.74 15.64 19.73
C LYS A 177 -14.41 14.31 19.43
N SER A 178 -15.15 14.24 18.32
CA SER A 178 -15.73 12.98 17.83
C SER A 178 -14.61 12.00 17.52
N ASP A 179 -14.92 10.71 17.62
CA ASP A 179 -14.13 9.67 17.00
C ASP A 179 -14.23 9.75 15.47
N GLU A 180 -13.22 9.20 14.80
CA GLU A 180 -13.04 9.27 13.35
C GLU A 180 -12.64 7.90 12.80
N ILE A 181 -13.21 7.53 11.66
CA ILE A 181 -12.96 6.27 10.97
C ILE A 181 -12.29 6.59 9.64
N ILE A 182 -11.12 6.01 9.39
CA ILE A 182 -10.39 6.18 8.13
C ILE A 182 -10.29 4.83 7.43
N TYR A 183 -10.74 4.77 6.19
CA TYR A 183 -10.55 3.65 5.28
C TYR A 183 -9.38 3.99 4.34
N HIS A 184 -8.28 3.26 4.43
CA HIS A 184 -7.19 3.32 3.45
C HIS A 184 -7.45 2.37 2.28
N ARG A 185 -8.30 1.36 2.50
CA ARG A 185 -8.86 0.46 1.49
C ARG A 185 -10.36 0.31 1.74
N ASP A 186 -11.16 0.51 0.69
CA ASP A 186 -12.59 0.17 0.72
C ASP A 186 -12.85 -1.13 -0.03
N VAL A 187 -13.78 -1.93 0.48
CA VAL A 187 -14.29 -3.15 -0.17
C VAL A 187 -15.24 -2.78 -1.33
N ASN A 188 -15.83 -1.58 -1.31
CA ASN A 188 -16.87 -1.14 -2.23
C ASN A 188 -16.43 -0.01 -3.20
N GLU A 189 -15.16 0.38 -3.24
CA GLU A 189 -14.71 1.45 -4.14
C GLU A 189 -14.74 1.00 -5.61
N GLU A 190 -15.89 1.21 -6.26
CA GLU A 190 -16.02 1.45 -7.70
C GLU A 190 -15.28 2.77 -8.03
N CYS A 191 -13.95 2.78 -7.98
CA CYS A 191 -13.18 3.91 -8.48
C CYS A 191 -13.14 3.88 -10.01
N PHE A 192 -14.23 4.35 -10.63
CA PHE A 192 -14.18 4.89 -11.99
C PHE A 192 -13.57 6.29 -11.93
N ASP A 193 -12.25 6.38 -11.79
CA ASP A 193 -11.54 7.61 -12.11
C ASP A 193 -11.22 7.58 -13.60
N GLU A 194 -11.82 8.50 -14.37
CA GLU A 194 -11.62 8.62 -15.82
C GLU A 194 -10.15 8.88 -16.21
N ASN A 195 -9.28 9.19 -15.23
CA ASN A 195 -7.85 9.45 -15.41
C ASN A 195 -6.94 8.24 -15.12
N ILE A 196 -7.47 7.12 -14.61
CA ILE A 196 -6.68 5.91 -14.33
C ILE A 196 -6.81 4.96 -15.52
N SER A 197 -5.69 4.48 -16.05
CA SER A 197 -5.69 3.46 -17.10
C SER A 197 -6.50 2.25 -16.62
N TYR A 198 -7.35 1.67 -17.47
CA TYR A 198 -8.11 0.45 -17.13
C TYR A 198 -7.22 -0.75 -16.73
N ASP A 199 -5.92 -0.66 -17.02
CA ASP A 199 -4.89 -1.61 -16.63
C ASP A 199 -4.30 -1.35 -15.21
N GLU A 200 -4.77 -0.28 -14.56
CA GLU A 200 -4.42 0.23 -13.22
C GLU A 200 -5.67 0.37 -12.30
N GLY A 201 -6.85 -0.09 -12.75
CA GLY A 201 -8.09 0.01 -11.98
C GLY A 201 -8.01 -0.68 -10.62
N SER A 202 -8.52 -0.02 -9.57
CA SER A 202 -8.43 -0.47 -8.17
C SER A 202 -9.29 -1.70 -7.83
N TYR A 203 -10.17 -2.13 -8.74
CA TYR A 203 -11.33 -2.99 -8.44
C TYR A 203 -10.99 -4.39 -7.92
N CYS A 204 -9.77 -4.87 -8.12
CA CYS A 204 -9.24 -6.11 -7.54
C CYS A 204 -7.75 -5.94 -7.27
N LYS A 205 -7.33 -4.81 -6.68
CA LYS A 205 -5.93 -4.66 -6.31
C LYS A 205 -5.64 -5.48 -5.05
N PRO A 206 -4.67 -6.41 -5.10
CA PRO A 206 -4.26 -7.14 -3.91
C PRO A 206 -3.63 -6.19 -2.89
N ILE A 207 -3.92 -6.46 -1.62
CA ILE A 207 -3.31 -5.88 -0.44
C ILE A 207 -1.95 -6.51 -0.20
N GLU A 208 -0.97 -5.66 0.09
CA GLU A 208 0.36 -6.08 0.48
C GLU A 208 0.43 -6.48 1.95
N LYS A 209 1.36 -7.36 2.28
CA LYS A 209 1.66 -7.69 3.68
C LYS A 209 2.13 -6.43 4.43
N ASN A 210 1.57 -6.21 5.62
CA ASN A 210 1.77 -5.02 6.47
C ASN A 210 1.20 -3.72 5.89
N GLU A 211 0.34 -3.78 4.88
CA GLU A 211 -0.38 -2.61 4.42
C GLU A 211 -1.43 -2.16 5.45
N LEU A 212 -1.53 -0.85 5.67
CA LEU A 212 -2.53 -0.23 6.54
C LEU A 212 -3.89 -0.24 5.84
N LEU A 213 -4.89 -0.83 6.49
CA LEU A 213 -6.24 -1.00 5.94
C LEU A 213 -7.20 0.05 6.50
N PHE A 214 -7.19 0.20 7.83
CA PHE A 214 -8.14 1.04 8.54
C PHE A 214 -7.49 1.75 9.73
N GLU A 215 -8.06 2.89 10.12
CA GLU A 215 -7.79 3.52 11.41
C GLU A 215 -9.10 3.87 12.13
N TYR A 216 -9.12 3.65 13.43
CA TYR A 216 -10.16 4.15 14.33
C TYR A 216 -9.54 5.09 15.36
N ILE A 217 -9.81 6.39 15.23
CA ILE A 217 -9.27 7.44 16.11
C ILE A 217 -10.25 7.65 17.27
N TYR A 218 -9.75 7.59 18.50
CA TYR A 218 -10.56 7.70 19.72
C TYR A 218 -11.17 9.08 19.91
N ARG A 219 -12.38 9.08 20.48
CA ARG A 219 -13.07 10.29 20.97
C ARG A 219 -12.32 10.93 22.14
N ILE A 220 -12.41 12.27 22.21
CA ILE A 220 -11.93 13.04 23.36
C ILE A 220 -13.12 13.67 24.08
N LEU A 221 -13.27 13.36 25.37
CA LEU A 221 -14.30 14.00 26.20
C LEU A 221 -13.90 15.42 26.57
N GLY A 222 -14.78 16.37 26.28
CA GLY A 222 -14.60 17.76 26.65
C GLY A 222 -14.66 18.00 28.16
N LYS A 223 -14.27 19.21 28.58
CA LYS A 223 -14.36 19.69 29.97
C LYS A 223 -15.09 21.03 30.00
N GLU A 224 -16.09 21.14 30.88
CA GLU A 224 -16.81 22.40 31.08
C GLU A 224 -15.88 23.51 31.60
N GLY A 225 -16.21 24.76 31.26
CA GLY A 225 -15.56 25.95 31.77
C GLY A 225 -16.48 26.79 32.66
N ARG A 226 -15.98 27.90 33.20
CA ARG A 226 -16.79 28.92 33.88
C ARG A 226 -16.24 30.31 33.60
N ASN A 227 -17.11 31.21 33.18
CA ASN A 227 -16.72 32.58 32.87
C ASN A 227 -16.63 33.47 34.11
N LEU A 228 -16.11 34.69 33.94
CA LEU A 228 -15.92 35.66 35.03
C LEU A 228 -17.22 36.30 35.52
N ARG A 229 -18.38 35.98 34.94
CA ARG A 229 -19.71 36.32 35.51
C ARG A 229 -20.26 35.20 36.40
N GLY A 230 -19.56 34.08 36.47
CA GLY A 230 -19.98 32.91 37.24
C GLY A 230 -20.89 31.94 36.47
N GLU A 231 -21.06 32.12 35.17
CA GLU A 231 -21.87 31.26 34.31
C GLU A 231 -21.04 30.06 33.82
N ILE A 232 -21.63 28.86 33.84
CA ILE A 232 -20.98 27.64 33.34
C ILE A 232 -20.97 27.66 31.81
N LEU A 233 -19.81 27.40 31.22
CA LEU A 233 -19.64 27.21 29.79
C LEU A 233 -19.88 25.73 29.48
N HIS A 234 -21.15 25.40 29.22
CA HIS A 234 -21.57 24.03 28.91
C HIS A 234 -21.01 23.54 27.57
N LEU A 235 -20.79 22.22 27.50
CA LEU A 235 -20.38 21.51 26.30
C LEU A 235 -21.60 21.27 25.40
N ASN A 236 -21.38 21.31 24.08
CA ASN A 236 -22.41 20.90 23.14
C ASN A 236 -22.49 19.37 23.10
N PRO A 237 -23.70 18.78 22.98
CA PRO A 237 -23.83 17.34 22.81
C PRO A 237 -23.21 16.93 21.46
N ILE A 238 -22.47 15.84 21.44
CA ILE A 238 -21.93 15.23 20.22
C ILE A 238 -22.32 13.75 20.18
N ALA A 239 -22.65 13.24 18.99
CA ALA A 239 -22.80 11.81 18.77
C ALA A 239 -21.41 11.20 18.58
N PHE A 240 -21.17 10.04 19.19
CA PHE A 240 -19.97 9.26 18.96
C PHE A 240 -20.32 8.07 18.09
N PHE A 241 -19.42 7.71 17.20
CA PHE A 241 -19.44 6.43 16.54
C PHE A 241 -18.81 5.41 17.53
N ASP A 242 -19.15 4.13 17.36
CA ASP A 242 -18.41 3.06 18.01
C ASP A 242 -17.52 2.43 16.93
N ASN A 243 -16.42 1.80 17.35
CA ASN A 243 -15.50 1.16 16.42
C ASN A 243 -16.24 0.12 15.56
N PRO A 244 -16.34 0.33 14.22
CA PRO A 244 -17.10 -0.56 13.34
C PRO A 244 -16.31 -1.79 12.90
N PHE A 245 -15.01 -1.84 13.19
CA PHE A 245 -14.11 -2.87 12.66
C PHE A 245 -14.14 -4.13 13.52
N ILE A 246 -14.92 -5.11 13.05
CA ILE A 246 -14.87 -6.49 13.55
C ILE A 246 -13.88 -7.25 12.68
N ILE A 247 -12.83 -7.80 13.27
CA ILE A 247 -11.83 -8.62 12.58
C ILE A 247 -12.21 -10.08 12.71
N LYS A 248 -12.28 -10.77 11.57
CA LYS A 248 -12.75 -12.15 11.48
C LYS A 248 -11.72 -13.17 11.96
N ASP A 249 -10.46 -12.96 11.62
CA ASP A 249 -9.35 -13.90 11.82
C ASP A 249 -7.99 -13.20 11.84
N GLU A 250 -6.91 -13.97 11.97
CA GLU A 250 -5.53 -13.48 12.08
C GLU A 250 -4.96 -12.90 10.75
N SER A 251 -5.75 -12.84 9.67
CA SER A 251 -5.31 -12.21 8.41
C SER A 251 -5.14 -10.69 8.53
N ILE A 252 -5.68 -10.08 9.59
CA ILE A 252 -5.51 -8.66 9.92
C ILE A 252 -5.06 -8.58 11.38
N TYR A 253 -3.98 -7.84 11.65
CA TYR A 253 -3.50 -7.56 13.00
C TYR A 253 -3.67 -6.09 13.36
N THR A 254 -3.70 -5.79 14.66
CA THR A 254 -3.91 -4.44 15.16
C THR A 254 -2.68 -3.88 15.88
N GLU A 255 -2.53 -2.56 15.79
CA GLU A 255 -1.59 -1.78 16.59
C GLU A 255 -2.39 -0.72 17.36
N GLU A 256 -2.43 -0.85 18.69
CA GLU A 256 -3.09 0.10 19.57
C GLU A 256 -2.12 1.23 19.98
N LEU A 257 -2.55 2.46 19.77
CA LEU A 257 -1.87 3.69 20.15
C LEU A 257 -2.73 4.45 21.17
N GLU A 258 -2.17 5.49 21.80
CA GLU A 258 -2.88 6.29 22.81
C GLU A 258 -4.13 6.98 22.24
N ASP A 259 -4.11 7.38 20.97
CA ASP A 259 -5.18 8.13 20.31
C ASP A 259 -5.98 7.34 19.27
N ARG A 260 -5.57 6.10 18.93
CA ARG A 260 -6.19 5.33 17.84
C ARG A 260 -5.86 3.84 17.85
N ILE A 261 -6.59 3.08 17.05
CA ILE A 261 -6.25 1.71 16.64
C ILE A 261 -5.97 1.69 15.14
N LYS A 262 -4.86 1.06 14.74
CA LYS A 262 -4.52 0.81 13.33
C LYS A 262 -4.69 -0.67 13.00
N TYR A 263 -5.17 -0.96 11.79
CA TYR A 263 -5.42 -2.31 11.31
C TYR A 263 -4.55 -2.59 10.08
N PHE A 264 -3.71 -3.61 10.15
CA PHE A 264 -2.76 -3.96 9.12
C PHE A 264 -3.00 -5.36 8.58
N SER A 265 -2.73 -5.56 7.30
CA SER A 265 -2.78 -6.91 6.73
C SER A 265 -1.61 -7.77 7.22
N ALA A 266 -1.90 -8.98 7.70
CA ALA A 266 -0.87 -9.98 8.01
C ALA A 266 -0.35 -10.70 6.76
N ASN A 267 -1.16 -10.73 5.69
CA ASN A 267 -0.97 -11.55 4.50
C ASN A 267 -1.11 -10.75 3.21
N TYR A 268 -0.58 -11.29 2.10
CA TYR A 268 -0.89 -10.80 0.77
C TYR A 268 -2.22 -11.39 0.29
N GLY A 269 -3.12 -10.60 -0.28
CA GLY A 269 -4.44 -11.09 -0.73
C GLY A 269 -5.47 -10.01 -1.01
N PHE A 270 -6.75 -10.34 -0.96
CA PHE A 270 -7.87 -9.42 -1.22
C PHE A 270 -8.66 -9.13 0.06
N LEU A 271 -9.02 -7.86 0.25
CA LEU A 271 -9.90 -7.46 1.34
C LEU A 271 -11.29 -8.05 1.14
N ASN A 272 -11.82 -8.68 2.17
CA ASN A 272 -13.17 -9.21 2.16
C ASN A 272 -13.89 -8.81 3.46
N LYS A 273 -15.19 -8.51 3.33
CA LYS A 273 -16.08 -8.25 4.46
C LYS A 273 -17.31 -9.13 4.36
N ASP A 274 -17.50 -9.98 5.36
CA ASP A 274 -18.71 -10.78 5.50
C ASP A 274 -19.43 -10.50 6.83
N ARG A 275 -20.39 -11.36 7.20
CA ARG A 275 -21.16 -11.21 8.45
C ARG A 275 -20.31 -11.37 9.71
N SER A 276 -19.17 -12.03 9.61
CA SER A 276 -18.25 -12.28 10.74
C SER A 276 -17.18 -11.21 10.89
N GLY A 277 -16.93 -10.40 9.87
CA GLY A 277 -16.01 -9.27 9.95
C GLY A 277 -15.17 -9.08 8.69
N TYR A 278 -14.13 -8.27 8.82
CA TYR A 278 -13.10 -8.05 7.82
C TYR A 278 -12.01 -9.14 7.89
N SER A 279 -11.53 -9.55 6.72
CA SER A 279 -10.41 -10.48 6.54
C SER A 279 -9.67 -10.18 5.23
N VAL A 280 -8.44 -10.66 5.12
CA VAL A 280 -7.68 -10.67 3.86
C VAL A 280 -7.55 -12.12 3.40
N THR A 281 -8.06 -12.40 2.19
CA THR A 281 -8.17 -13.76 1.65
C THR A 281 -7.33 -13.91 0.39
N ASN A 282 -6.73 -15.09 0.19
CA ASN A 282 -5.99 -15.41 -1.02
C ASN A 282 -6.85 -16.07 -2.10
N ASN A 283 -8.17 -16.15 -1.89
CA ASN A 283 -9.10 -16.79 -2.81
C ASN A 283 -10.12 -15.76 -3.29
N LEU A 284 -10.09 -15.45 -4.58
CA LEU A 284 -11.03 -14.53 -5.21
C LEU A 284 -11.95 -15.31 -6.14
N LYS A 285 -13.25 -15.24 -5.86
CA LYS A 285 -14.30 -15.88 -6.67
C LYS A 285 -15.11 -14.82 -7.40
N LEU A 286 -15.19 -14.94 -8.72
CA LEU A 286 -15.84 -13.99 -9.59
C LEU A 286 -16.78 -14.71 -10.55
N SER A 287 -17.90 -14.08 -10.90
CA SER A 287 -18.76 -14.56 -11.98
C SER A 287 -18.16 -14.25 -13.36
N GLN A 288 -17.51 -13.10 -13.50
CA GLN A 288 -16.94 -12.65 -14.77
C GLN A 288 -15.84 -11.62 -14.57
N VAL A 289 -14.84 -11.68 -15.46
CA VAL A 289 -13.77 -10.68 -15.56
C VAL A 289 -13.94 -9.93 -16.89
N GLY A 290 -13.95 -8.60 -16.82
CA GLY A 290 -14.19 -7.75 -17.98
C GLY A 290 -13.95 -6.28 -17.66
N LEU A 291 -13.88 -5.45 -18.72
CA LEU A 291 -13.49 -4.05 -18.61
C LEU A 291 -14.42 -3.24 -17.69
N LYS A 292 -15.72 -3.53 -17.75
CA LYS A 292 -16.77 -2.85 -16.97
C LYS A 292 -17.04 -3.48 -15.62
N THR A 293 -16.50 -4.67 -15.35
CA THR A 293 -16.72 -5.39 -14.09
C THR A 293 -15.50 -5.23 -13.21
N THR A 294 -14.38 -5.86 -13.58
CA THR A 294 -13.20 -5.97 -12.71
C THR A 294 -11.98 -5.22 -13.22
N GLY A 295 -11.94 -4.88 -14.50
CA GLY A 295 -10.68 -4.53 -15.15
C GLY A 295 -9.70 -5.71 -15.18
N SER A 296 -8.42 -5.41 -15.43
CA SER A 296 -7.33 -6.38 -15.33
C SER A 296 -7.10 -6.82 -13.88
N ILE A 297 -6.86 -8.11 -13.66
CA ILE A 297 -6.47 -8.63 -12.35
C ILE A 297 -4.98 -8.95 -12.41
N LYS A 298 -4.17 -8.22 -11.63
CA LYS A 298 -2.73 -8.40 -11.57
C LYS A 298 -2.30 -8.68 -10.16
N THR A 299 -1.80 -9.89 -9.95
CA THR A 299 -1.24 -10.32 -8.66
C THR A 299 0.17 -10.86 -8.85
N ASN A 300 0.94 -10.88 -7.77
CA ASN A 300 2.23 -11.55 -7.74
C ASN A 300 2.02 -13.06 -7.93
N THR A 301 2.59 -13.64 -8.99
CA THR A 301 2.51 -15.07 -9.29
C THR A 301 3.31 -15.95 -8.34
N ASP A 302 4.22 -15.36 -7.56
CA ASP A 302 4.96 -16.06 -6.51
C ASP A 302 4.15 -16.20 -5.20
N GLU A 303 3.07 -15.43 -5.05
CA GLU A 303 2.14 -15.52 -3.94
C GLU A 303 1.00 -16.49 -4.29
N ASN A 304 0.56 -17.31 -3.32
CA ASN A 304 -0.44 -18.36 -3.53
C ASN A 304 -1.86 -17.79 -3.64
N ILE A 305 -2.15 -17.08 -4.74
CA ILE A 305 -3.45 -16.52 -5.05
C ILE A 305 -4.26 -17.47 -5.95
N ASN A 306 -5.42 -17.87 -5.42
CA ASN A 306 -6.40 -18.66 -6.13
C ASN A 306 -7.47 -17.73 -6.72
N LEU A 307 -7.62 -17.75 -8.04
CA LEU A 307 -8.64 -17.02 -8.77
C LEU A 307 -9.61 -18.00 -9.44
N GLU A 308 -10.87 -17.97 -9.03
CA GLU A 308 -11.93 -18.79 -9.59
C GLU A 308 -12.95 -17.91 -10.32
N ILE A 309 -13.10 -18.12 -11.63
CA ILE A 309 -13.99 -17.36 -12.49
C ILE A 309 -15.02 -18.33 -13.08
N ALA A 310 -16.29 -18.15 -12.74
CA ALA A 310 -17.35 -19.06 -13.16
C ALA A 310 -18.48 -18.32 -13.91
N ASN A 311 -18.54 -18.53 -15.22
CA ASN A 311 -19.63 -18.09 -16.07
C ASN A 311 -20.11 -19.26 -16.93
N PHE A 312 -21.36 -19.68 -16.70
CA PHE A 312 -21.98 -20.82 -17.39
C PHE A 312 -22.85 -20.40 -18.58
N ASP A 313 -22.96 -19.09 -18.87
CA ASP A 313 -23.65 -18.63 -20.08
C ASP A 313 -22.83 -19.00 -21.32
N ILE A 314 -23.46 -19.74 -22.25
CA ILE A 314 -22.82 -20.19 -23.49
C ILE A 314 -22.55 -19.01 -24.43
N ASN A 315 -23.30 -17.92 -24.30
CA ASN A 315 -23.17 -16.73 -25.15
C ASN A 315 -22.27 -15.64 -24.56
N ASP A 316 -21.74 -15.85 -23.35
CA ASP A 316 -20.89 -14.86 -22.68
C ASP A 316 -19.59 -15.50 -22.19
N ASP A 317 -18.50 -14.73 -22.26
CA ASP A 317 -17.19 -15.19 -21.82
C ASP A 317 -17.08 -15.03 -20.30
N ALA A 318 -16.44 -16.00 -19.63
CA ALA A 318 -16.01 -15.85 -18.24
C ALA A 318 -14.91 -14.78 -18.11
N VAL A 319 -14.02 -14.70 -19.11
CA VAL A 319 -13.02 -13.63 -19.24
C VAL A 319 -13.20 -12.94 -20.58
N LYS A 320 -13.66 -11.69 -20.55
CA LYS A 320 -14.02 -10.93 -21.75
C LYS A 320 -12.80 -10.56 -22.58
N SER A 321 -13.02 -10.47 -23.90
CA SER A 321 -12.05 -9.97 -24.86
C SER A 321 -11.64 -8.51 -24.57
N GLY A 322 -10.39 -8.15 -24.87
CA GLY A 322 -9.94 -6.75 -24.83
C GLY A 322 -8.61 -6.55 -24.11
N ILE A 323 -8.44 -5.37 -23.49
CA ILE A 323 -7.22 -4.94 -22.77
C ILE A 323 -7.10 -5.62 -21.40
N VAL A 324 -8.18 -6.24 -20.92
CA VAL A 324 -8.24 -6.98 -19.66
C VAL A 324 -7.28 -8.15 -19.72
N ASN A 325 -6.34 -8.23 -18.77
CA ASN A 325 -5.44 -9.37 -18.60
C ASN A 325 -5.60 -9.94 -17.18
N VAL A 326 -5.32 -11.23 -17.04
CA VAL A 326 -5.42 -11.93 -15.75
C VAL A 326 -4.07 -12.53 -15.40
N GLN A 327 -3.55 -12.18 -14.22
CA GLN A 327 -2.30 -12.68 -13.68
C GLN A 327 -2.48 -13.11 -12.21
N ALA A 328 -2.35 -14.42 -11.95
CA ALA A 328 -2.40 -15.02 -10.61
C ALA A 328 -1.69 -16.38 -10.58
N SER A 329 -1.31 -16.89 -9.39
CA SER A 329 -0.65 -18.20 -9.31
C SER A 329 -1.55 -19.33 -9.81
N ASP A 330 -2.80 -19.37 -9.38
CA ASP A 330 -3.74 -20.43 -9.69
C ASP A 330 -5.01 -19.85 -10.29
N ILE A 331 -5.28 -20.12 -11.56
CA ILE A 331 -6.45 -19.60 -12.28
C ILE A 331 -7.35 -20.75 -12.70
N LYS A 332 -8.60 -20.74 -12.23
CA LYS A 332 -9.65 -21.69 -12.62
C LYS A 332 -10.78 -20.94 -13.32
N VAL A 333 -10.97 -21.25 -14.60
CA VAL A 333 -12.03 -20.67 -15.43
C VAL A 333 -13.05 -21.74 -15.78
N ASN A 334 -14.22 -21.65 -15.17
CA ASN A 334 -15.40 -22.43 -15.51
C ASN A 334 -16.25 -21.64 -16.51
N GLY A 335 -15.82 -21.60 -17.77
CA GLY A 335 -16.46 -20.86 -18.86
C GLY A 335 -15.51 -20.57 -20.01
N SER A 336 -15.99 -19.83 -21.01
CA SER A 336 -15.22 -19.46 -22.21
C SER A 336 -14.30 -18.26 -21.97
N ILE A 337 -13.23 -18.16 -22.76
CA ILE A 337 -12.25 -17.08 -22.69
C ILE A 337 -12.21 -16.35 -24.03
N GLY A 338 -12.36 -15.03 -23.97
CA GLY A 338 -12.27 -14.14 -25.12
C GLY A 338 -10.83 -13.93 -25.64
N ALA A 339 -10.66 -12.94 -26.52
CA ALA A 339 -9.34 -12.49 -26.99
C ALA A 339 -8.62 -11.68 -25.90
N THR A 340 -7.92 -12.37 -25.00
CA THR A 340 -7.22 -11.82 -23.82
C THR A 340 -5.95 -12.62 -23.51
N LYS A 341 -5.16 -12.14 -22.55
CA LYS A 341 -3.97 -12.84 -22.03
C LYS A 341 -4.17 -13.33 -20.60
N LEU A 342 -3.74 -14.57 -20.35
CA LEU A 342 -3.68 -15.16 -19.02
C LEU A 342 -2.25 -15.55 -18.67
N TYR A 343 -1.83 -15.22 -17.46
CA TYR A 343 -0.53 -15.52 -16.90
C TYR A 343 -0.71 -16.21 -15.54
N GLY A 344 -0.14 -17.39 -15.36
CA GLY A 344 -0.17 -18.02 -14.05
C GLY A 344 0.82 -19.15 -13.86
N ARG A 345 0.75 -19.82 -12.72
CA ARG A 345 1.50 -21.05 -12.48
C ARG A 345 0.68 -22.25 -12.94
N ASN A 346 -0.55 -22.34 -12.47
CA ASN A 346 -1.51 -23.38 -12.83
C ASN A 346 -2.76 -22.74 -13.45
N ILE A 347 -3.13 -23.14 -14.66
CA ILE A 347 -4.33 -22.63 -15.35
C ILE A 347 -5.22 -23.80 -15.74
N SER A 348 -6.48 -23.78 -15.32
CA SER A 348 -7.52 -24.73 -15.74
C SER A 348 -8.68 -23.99 -16.39
N ILE A 349 -9.00 -24.34 -17.64
CA ILE A 349 -10.07 -23.71 -18.43
C ILE A 349 -11.04 -24.79 -18.89
N LYS A 350 -12.25 -24.81 -18.29
CA LYS A 350 -13.28 -25.82 -18.60
C LYS A 350 -14.15 -25.46 -19.81
N GLY A 351 -13.99 -24.27 -20.42
CA GLY A 351 -14.68 -23.85 -21.64
C GLY A 351 -13.80 -23.82 -22.88
N LEU A 352 -14.17 -22.96 -23.85
CA LEU A 352 -13.42 -22.75 -25.09
C LEU A 352 -12.58 -21.48 -25.03
N THR A 353 -11.39 -21.50 -25.64
CA THR A 353 -10.58 -20.29 -25.81
C THR A 353 -10.83 -19.66 -27.18
N HIS A 354 -10.83 -18.33 -27.23
CA HIS A 354 -10.88 -17.60 -28.49
C HIS A 354 -9.58 -17.78 -29.29
N ALA A 355 -9.64 -17.67 -30.62
CA ALA A 355 -8.49 -17.88 -31.52
C ALA A 355 -7.35 -16.85 -31.34
N LYS A 356 -7.64 -15.72 -30.72
CA LYS A 356 -6.68 -14.65 -30.40
C LYS A 356 -6.27 -14.60 -28.92
N SER A 357 -6.63 -15.62 -28.13
CA SER A 357 -6.20 -15.71 -26.74
C SER A 357 -4.73 -16.11 -26.65
N GLU A 358 -4.02 -15.60 -25.64
CA GLU A 358 -2.63 -15.97 -25.34
C GLU A 358 -2.53 -16.45 -23.88
N ILE A 359 -2.06 -17.67 -23.66
CA ILE A 359 -2.06 -18.29 -22.33
C ILE A 359 -0.63 -18.73 -21.96
N PHE A 360 -0.16 -18.32 -20.80
CA PHE A 360 1.19 -18.60 -20.32
C PHE A 360 1.14 -19.20 -18.91
N ALA A 361 1.63 -20.43 -18.73
CA ALA A 361 1.73 -21.02 -17.39
C ALA A 361 2.84 -22.07 -17.23
N GLN A 362 3.00 -22.64 -16.02
CA GLN A 362 3.80 -23.86 -15.85
C GLN A 362 2.95 -25.07 -16.27
N ASP A 363 1.78 -25.22 -15.67
CA ASP A 363 0.86 -26.32 -15.94
C ASP A 363 -0.49 -25.80 -16.44
N ILE A 364 -0.99 -26.38 -17.54
CA ILE A 364 -2.23 -25.95 -18.20
C ILE A 364 -3.16 -27.14 -18.45
N PHE A 365 -4.43 -26.98 -18.09
CA PHE A 365 -5.54 -27.83 -18.55
C PHE A 365 -6.56 -26.99 -19.34
N ILE A 366 -6.94 -27.42 -20.54
CA ILE A 366 -7.97 -26.76 -21.35
C ILE A 366 -8.92 -27.79 -21.98
N THR A 367 -10.23 -27.56 -21.88
CA THR A 367 -11.22 -28.38 -22.60
C THR A 367 -11.12 -28.18 -24.11
N THR A 368 -11.29 -26.95 -24.61
CA THR A 368 -11.17 -26.66 -26.05
C THR A 368 -10.27 -25.45 -26.31
N HIS A 369 -9.13 -25.67 -26.96
CA HIS A 369 -8.14 -24.63 -27.25
C HIS A 369 -8.11 -24.24 -28.73
N LYS A 370 -8.21 -22.94 -29.00
CA LYS A 370 -8.10 -22.35 -30.36
C LYS A 370 -7.04 -21.26 -30.49
N GLY A 371 -6.48 -20.81 -29.36
CA GLY A 371 -5.59 -19.66 -29.29
C GLY A 371 -4.10 -20.03 -29.42
N THR A 372 -3.26 -19.25 -28.76
CA THR A 372 -1.84 -19.56 -28.55
C THR A 372 -1.59 -19.87 -27.08
N LEU A 373 -0.86 -20.94 -26.78
CA LEU A 373 -0.42 -21.24 -25.43
C LEU A 373 1.08 -21.57 -25.35
N GLN A 374 1.68 -21.21 -24.22
CA GLN A 374 3.06 -21.54 -23.88
C GLN A 374 3.18 -22.03 -22.43
N ALA A 375 3.72 -23.24 -22.22
CA ALA A 375 3.85 -23.79 -20.86
C ALA A 375 4.95 -24.86 -20.70
N ASP A 376 5.12 -25.39 -19.49
CA ASP A 376 5.95 -26.57 -19.26
C ASP A 376 5.15 -27.86 -19.54
N THR A 377 3.96 -28.01 -18.95
CA THR A 377 3.09 -29.18 -19.12
C THR A 377 1.69 -28.74 -19.55
N VAL A 378 1.14 -29.39 -20.58
CA VAL A 378 -0.16 -29.03 -21.14
C VAL A 378 -1.02 -30.28 -21.35
N TYR A 379 -2.27 -30.21 -20.89
CA TYR A 379 -3.33 -31.17 -21.19
C TYR A 379 -4.47 -30.47 -21.93
N ILE A 380 -4.84 -30.95 -23.12
CA ILE A 380 -5.94 -30.40 -23.93
C ILE A 380 -6.90 -31.53 -24.33
N LYS A 381 -8.20 -31.37 -24.08
CA LYS A 381 -9.17 -32.34 -24.62
C LYS A 381 -9.34 -32.15 -26.13
N ASN A 382 -9.63 -30.94 -26.59
CA ASN A 382 -9.82 -30.63 -28.00
C ASN A 382 -8.92 -29.45 -28.43
N LEU A 383 -7.91 -29.74 -29.25
CA LEU A 383 -7.11 -28.70 -29.91
C LEU A 383 -7.70 -28.43 -31.30
N GLU A 384 -8.25 -27.24 -31.51
CA GLU A 384 -8.92 -26.81 -32.73
C GLU A 384 -8.27 -25.56 -33.31
N ASN A 385 -7.40 -25.72 -34.33
CA ASN A 385 -6.65 -24.62 -34.96
C ASN A 385 -5.75 -23.81 -34.00
N GLY A 386 -5.51 -24.31 -32.78
CA GLY A 386 -4.67 -23.67 -31.78
C GLY A 386 -3.17 -23.93 -31.98
N ILE A 387 -2.36 -23.10 -31.33
CA ILE A 387 -0.90 -23.15 -31.34
C ILE A 387 -0.40 -23.46 -29.93
N VAL A 388 0.45 -24.47 -29.80
CA VAL A 388 0.93 -24.98 -28.52
C VAL A 388 2.46 -25.07 -28.54
N ILE A 389 3.11 -24.38 -27.61
CA ILE A 389 4.57 -24.43 -27.42
C ILE A 389 4.86 -24.86 -25.97
N ALA A 390 5.33 -26.09 -25.74
CA ALA A 390 5.58 -26.56 -24.38
C ALA A 390 6.73 -27.57 -24.25
N LYS A 391 7.05 -28.04 -23.04
CA LYS A 391 7.95 -29.19 -22.88
C LYS A 391 7.20 -30.50 -23.08
N ASN A 392 6.05 -30.66 -22.43
CA ASN A 392 5.22 -31.86 -22.46
C ASN A 392 3.79 -31.49 -22.87
N VAL A 393 3.25 -32.15 -23.89
CA VAL A 393 1.90 -31.87 -24.42
C VAL A 393 1.11 -33.16 -24.54
N PHE A 394 -0.09 -33.18 -23.96
CA PHE A 394 -1.09 -34.21 -24.15
C PHE A 394 -2.33 -33.62 -24.82
N VAL A 395 -2.80 -34.27 -25.89
CA VAL A 395 -4.03 -33.87 -26.61
C VAL A 395 -4.93 -35.09 -26.86
N GLU A 396 -6.18 -35.06 -26.41
CA GLU A 396 -7.11 -36.15 -26.74
C GLU A 396 -7.53 -36.09 -28.22
N ASN A 397 -7.97 -34.92 -28.71
CA ASN A 397 -8.40 -34.71 -30.09
C ASN A 397 -7.68 -33.51 -30.71
N CYS A 398 -6.94 -33.73 -31.79
CA CYS A 398 -6.14 -32.70 -32.46
C CYS A 398 -6.63 -32.45 -33.89
N MET A 399 -7.11 -31.24 -34.19
CA MET A 399 -7.62 -30.82 -35.50
C MET A 399 -7.09 -29.43 -35.88
N GLY A 400 -6.39 -29.31 -37.00
CA GLY A 400 -5.78 -28.06 -37.48
C GLY A 400 -4.72 -27.48 -36.54
N GLY A 401 -4.31 -28.23 -35.51
CA GLY A 401 -3.44 -27.76 -34.44
C GLY A 401 -1.97 -27.68 -34.86
N LYS A 402 -1.23 -26.75 -34.27
CA LYS A 402 0.22 -26.64 -34.39
C LYS A 402 0.87 -26.85 -33.04
N ILE A 403 1.69 -27.90 -32.90
CA ILE A 403 2.29 -28.27 -31.61
C ILE A 403 3.81 -28.33 -31.75
N GLU A 404 4.52 -27.64 -30.88
CA GLU A 404 5.97 -27.71 -30.73
C GLU A 404 6.30 -28.10 -29.28
N ALA A 405 6.88 -29.29 -29.07
CA ALA A 405 7.25 -29.74 -27.74
C ALA A 405 8.33 -30.83 -27.70
N GLU A 406 8.93 -31.06 -26.53
CA GLU A 406 9.84 -32.20 -26.35
C GLU A 406 9.09 -33.53 -26.42
N ASN A 407 8.03 -33.68 -25.65
CA ASN A 407 7.18 -34.86 -25.65
C ASN A 407 5.77 -34.46 -26.08
N ILE A 408 5.25 -35.12 -27.11
CA ILE A 408 3.89 -34.94 -27.63
C ILE A 408 3.16 -36.29 -27.54
N TYR A 409 2.03 -36.31 -26.86
CA TYR A 409 1.14 -37.46 -26.77
C TYR A 409 -0.23 -37.08 -27.34
N ILE A 410 -0.70 -37.81 -28.35
CA ILE A 410 -1.98 -37.54 -29.01
C ILE A 410 -2.82 -38.81 -29.09
N CYS A 411 -4.05 -38.79 -28.59
CA CYS A 411 -4.96 -39.92 -28.75
C CYS A 411 -5.50 -39.99 -30.19
N ASN A 412 -6.14 -38.91 -30.65
CA ASN A 412 -6.75 -38.82 -31.98
C ASN A 412 -6.13 -37.67 -32.79
N LEU A 413 -5.23 -38.00 -33.72
CA LEU A 413 -4.69 -37.06 -34.69
C LEU A 413 -5.65 -36.99 -35.89
N LEU A 414 -6.47 -35.95 -35.95
CA LEU A 414 -7.52 -35.82 -36.96
C LEU A 414 -6.96 -35.23 -38.27
N ALA A 415 -7.33 -34.02 -38.66
CA ALA A 415 -6.93 -33.45 -39.94
C ALA A 415 -6.10 -32.16 -39.84
N ASP A 416 -5.27 -31.93 -40.86
CA ASP A 416 -4.54 -30.69 -41.13
C ASP A 416 -3.63 -30.21 -39.97
N ASN A 417 -3.11 -31.14 -39.16
CA ASN A 417 -2.22 -30.80 -38.04
C ASN A 417 -0.76 -30.68 -38.48
N ILE A 418 0.01 -29.85 -37.76
CA ILE A 418 1.46 -29.70 -37.94
C ILE A 418 2.16 -29.89 -36.60
N LEU A 419 3.02 -30.90 -36.49
CA LEU A 419 3.69 -31.28 -35.24
C LEU A 419 5.21 -31.13 -35.36
N TYR A 420 5.83 -30.56 -34.34
CA TYR A 420 7.27 -30.32 -34.22
C TYR A 420 7.83 -30.98 -32.93
N PRO A 421 7.89 -32.33 -32.87
CA PRO A 421 8.43 -33.03 -31.70
C PRO A 421 9.95 -32.89 -31.59
N LYS A 422 10.47 -32.72 -30.36
CA LYS A 422 11.91 -32.61 -30.07
C LYS A 422 12.54 -33.84 -29.42
N LYS A 423 11.74 -34.75 -28.86
CA LYS A 423 12.21 -36.04 -28.32
C LYS A 423 11.26 -37.18 -28.67
N ASN A 424 10.00 -37.09 -28.26
CA ASN A 424 9.04 -38.18 -28.42
C ASN A 424 7.73 -37.66 -29.01
N LEU A 425 7.18 -38.40 -29.98
CA LEU A 425 5.80 -38.26 -30.42
C LEU A 425 5.12 -39.62 -30.28
N ILE A 426 3.99 -39.66 -29.60
CA ILE A 426 3.17 -40.87 -29.44
C ILE A 426 1.79 -40.57 -29.99
N ILE A 427 1.30 -41.41 -30.89
CA ILE A 427 -0.05 -41.32 -31.44
C ILE A 427 -0.75 -42.65 -31.27
N THR A 428 -1.88 -42.68 -30.55
CA THR A 428 -2.45 -43.97 -30.12
C THR A 428 -3.66 -44.49 -30.89
N ASN A 429 -4.71 -43.72 -31.09
CA ASN A 429 -6.00 -44.29 -31.52
C ASN A 429 -6.21 -44.12 -33.02
N ASN A 430 -6.07 -42.89 -33.52
CA ASN A 430 -6.40 -42.56 -34.91
C ASN A 430 -5.41 -41.56 -35.49
N ILE A 431 -5.06 -41.76 -36.76
CA ILE A 431 -4.42 -40.78 -37.64
C ILE A 431 -5.35 -40.62 -38.86
N LYS A 432 -6.01 -39.46 -39.02
CA LYS A 432 -6.91 -39.25 -40.18
C LYS A 432 -6.12 -38.79 -41.40
N PHE A 433 -6.21 -37.52 -41.81
CA PHE A 433 -5.64 -37.11 -43.11
C PHE A 433 -4.91 -35.77 -43.07
N LYS A 434 -3.96 -35.58 -43.98
CA LYS A 434 -3.22 -34.31 -44.18
C LYS A 434 -2.40 -33.83 -42.98
N ASN A 435 -1.97 -34.73 -42.11
CA ASN A 435 -1.10 -34.38 -40.98
C ASN A 435 0.37 -34.31 -41.41
N ASN A 436 1.10 -33.32 -40.92
CA ASN A 436 2.53 -33.16 -41.16
C ASN A 436 3.31 -33.21 -39.83
N ILE A 437 4.22 -34.15 -39.71
CA ILE A 437 5.17 -34.24 -38.60
C ILE A 437 6.52 -33.79 -39.14
N VAL A 438 7.05 -32.70 -38.59
CA VAL A 438 8.24 -32.01 -39.08
C VAL A 438 9.31 -32.00 -37.99
N ILE A 439 10.45 -32.63 -38.27
CA ILE A 439 11.60 -32.67 -37.37
C ILE A 439 12.72 -31.86 -38.03
N SER A 440 12.98 -30.69 -37.47
CA SER A 440 13.96 -29.75 -38.02
C SER A 440 14.64 -29.00 -36.87
N PRO A 441 15.96 -28.73 -36.96
CA PRO A 441 16.65 -27.82 -36.05
C PRO A 441 16.43 -26.35 -36.42
N LEU A 442 15.71 -26.06 -37.51
CA LEU A 442 15.51 -24.71 -38.05
C LEU A 442 14.03 -24.32 -38.18
N ASP A 443 13.12 -25.29 -38.36
CA ASP A 443 11.69 -25.00 -38.53
C ASP A 443 10.96 -25.10 -37.19
N PHE A 444 10.61 -23.93 -36.65
CA PHE A 444 9.84 -23.76 -35.41
C PHE A 444 8.65 -22.85 -35.69
N ILE A 445 7.62 -22.94 -34.86
CA ILE A 445 6.36 -22.19 -35.04
C ILE A 445 6.62 -20.66 -35.13
N ASN A 446 7.65 -20.16 -34.44
CA ASN A 446 7.97 -18.73 -34.34
C ASN A 446 8.98 -18.21 -35.38
N ASN A 447 9.49 -19.02 -36.32
CA ASN A 447 10.52 -18.57 -37.26
C ASN A 447 9.96 -17.84 -38.49
N LYS A 448 9.58 -16.57 -38.27
CA LYS A 448 9.69 -15.54 -39.31
C LYS A 448 10.99 -14.77 -39.06
N SER A 449 12.00 -15.03 -39.90
CA SER A 449 13.20 -14.23 -40.21
C SER A 449 14.44 -14.20 -39.30
N ASN A 450 14.55 -14.88 -38.16
CA ASN A 450 15.84 -15.04 -37.43
C ASN A 450 15.85 -16.37 -36.67
N SER A 451 16.49 -17.41 -37.22
CA SER A 451 16.46 -18.74 -36.60
C SER A 451 17.09 -18.71 -35.19
N GLU A 452 16.47 -19.41 -34.22
CA GLU A 452 17.03 -19.58 -32.86
C GLU A 452 18.49 -20.04 -32.92
N THR A 453 18.80 -20.93 -33.87
CA THR A 453 20.13 -21.44 -34.16
C THR A 453 21.10 -20.34 -34.58
N GLU A 454 20.70 -19.40 -35.45
CA GLU A 454 21.51 -18.25 -35.84
C GLU A 454 21.71 -17.26 -34.69
N ASN A 455 20.69 -17.04 -33.87
CA ASN A 455 20.82 -16.22 -32.67
C ASN A 455 21.81 -16.84 -31.66
N LEU A 456 21.75 -18.16 -31.46
CA LEU A 456 22.66 -18.89 -30.58
C LEU A 456 24.09 -18.92 -31.12
N THR A 457 24.30 -19.12 -32.43
CA THR A 457 25.64 -19.06 -33.03
C THR A 457 26.22 -17.65 -32.94
N ASN A 458 25.44 -16.61 -33.23
CA ASN A 458 25.84 -15.21 -33.05
C ASN A 458 26.20 -14.90 -31.58
N LEU A 459 25.41 -15.41 -30.64
CA LEU A 459 25.69 -15.27 -29.21
C LEU A 459 26.96 -16.03 -28.81
N SER A 460 27.19 -17.22 -29.35
CA SER A 460 28.42 -18.00 -29.15
C SER A 460 29.65 -17.22 -29.62
N LEU A 461 29.61 -16.64 -30.82
CA LEU A 461 30.69 -15.80 -31.37
C LEU A 461 30.97 -14.58 -30.49
N LYS A 462 29.92 -13.85 -30.07
CA LYS A 462 30.05 -12.69 -29.16
C LYS A 462 30.58 -13.08 -27.79
N THR A 463 30.20 -14.25 -27.28
CA THR A 463 30.68 -14.78 -25.99
C THR A 463 32.15 -15.16 -26.09
N LYS A 464 32.55 -15.82 -27.18
CA LYS A 464 33.94 -16.18 -27.46
C LYS A 464 34.85 -14.95 -27.51
N SER A 465 34.49 -13.92 -28.29
CA SER A 465 35.32 -12.71 -28.40
C SER A 465 35.49 -11.96 -27.08
N LYS A 466 34.42 -11.88 -26.26
CA LYS A 466 34.51 -11.33 -24.90
C LYS A 466 35.41 -12.16 -24.00
N LEU A 467 35.31 -13.48 -24.07
CA LEU A 467 36.13 -14.40 -23.28
C LEU A 467 37.61 -14.25 -23.64
N ASP A 468 37.95 -14.18 -24.93
CA ASP A 468 39.31 -13.99 -25.42
C ASP A 468 39.90 -12.66 -24.92
N ASN A 469 39.13 -11.56 -24.95
CA ASN A 469 39.56 -10.26 -24.40
C ASN A 469 39.82 -10.33 -22.89
N ILE A 470 38.94 -10.97 -22.12
CA ILE A 470 39.12 -11.13 -20.67
C ILE A 470 40.35 -11.98 -20.36
N ILE A 471 40.56 -13.08 -21.08
CA ILE A 471 41.75 -13.93 -20.90
C ILE A 471 43.01 -13.09 -21.16
N SER A 472 43.04 -12.31 -22.24
CA SER A 472 44.18 -11.44 -22.55
C SER A 472 44.46 -10.40 -21.45
N GLN A 473 43.42 -9.73 -20.95
CA GLN A 473 43.57 -8.78 -19.84
C GLN A 473 44.01 -9.45 -18.54
N MET A 474 43.48 -10.64 -18.23
CA MET A 474 43.88 -11.42 -17.07
C MET A 474 45.35 -11.85 -17.16
N GLN A 475 45.82 -12.27 -18.33
CA GLN A 475 47.23 -12.59 -18.57
C GLN A 475 48.12 -11.37 -18.31
N ASN A 476 47.77 -10.21 -18.86
CA ASN A 476 48.52 -8.96 -18.63
C ASN A 476 48.63 -8.60 -17.13
N TYR A 477 47.53 -8.72 -16.38
CA TYR A 477 47.55 -8.47 -14.94
C TYR A 477 48.33 -9.54 -14.18
N TYR A 478 48.18 -10.82 -14.55
CA TYR A 478 48.91 -11.92 -13.95
C TYR A 478 50.42 -11.76 -14.12
N ASP A 479 50.88 -11.45 -15.32
CA ASP A 479 52.29 -11.21 -15.62
C ASP A 479 52.85 -10.04 -14.80
N TYR A 480 52.08 -8.96 -14.67
CA TYR A 480 52.44 -7.85 -13.78
C TYR A 480 52.55 -8.29 -12.32
N LEU A 481 51.57 -9.07 -11.83
CA LEU A 481 51.51 -9.51 -10.43
C LEU A 481 52.69 -10.44 -10.09
N ILE A 482 53.01 -11.39 -10.96
CA ILE A 482 54.14 -12.32 -10.80
C ILE A 482 55.47 -11.57 -10.83
N LYS A 483 55.68 -10.73 -11.85
CA LYS A 483 56.93 -9.96 -12.01
C LYS A 483 57.26 -9.09 -10.79
N ASN A 484 56.23 -8.59 -10.09
CA ASN A 484 56.37 -7.66 -8.98
C ASN A 484 56.18 -8.30 -7.58
N GLN A 485 55.86 -9.60 -7.51
CA GLN A 485 55.51 -10.29 -6.26
C GLN A 485 56.63 -10.21 -5.21
N ILE A 486 57.87 -10.52 -5.60
CA ILE A 486 59.03 -10.52 -4.70
C ILE A 486 59.25 -9.12 -4.10
N LYS A 487 59.05 -8.07 -4.90
CA LYS A 487 59.21 -6.68 -4.47
C LYS A 487 58.16 -6.30 -3.42
N ILE A 488 56.90 -6.68 -3.62
CA ILE A 488 55.82 -6.41 -2.66
C ILE A 488 56.02 -7.17 -1.35
N ILE A 489 56.43 -8.44 -1.39
CA ILE A 489 56.71 -9.22 -0.18
C ILE A 489 57.81 -8.56 0.66
N LYS A 490 58.84 -8.00 0.02
CA LYS A 490 59.89 -7.23 0.71
C LYS A 490 59.32 -5.96 1.34
N LEU A 491 58.52 -5.20 0.60
CA LEU A 491 57.90 -3.96 1.10
C LEU A 491 56.96 -4.21 2.28
N GLN A 492 56.24 -5.34 2.31
CA GLN A 492 55.35 -5.70 3.42
C GLN A 492 56.09 -6.01 4.73
N LYS A 493 57.39 -6.34 4.68
CA LYS A 493 58.22 -6.65 5.86
C LYS A 493 58.96 -5.42 6.42
N THR A 494 58.85 -4.27 5.77
CA THR A 494 59.55 -3.04 6.17
C THR A 494 58.69 -2.21 7.12
N GLU A 495 59.23 -1.79 8.27
CA GLU A 495 58.48 -1.06 9.30
C GLU A 495 58.07 0.38 8.90
N LYS A 496 58.79 1.02 7.97
CA LYS A 496 58.45 2.36 7.45
C LYS A 496 58.57 2.41 5.92
N LEU A 497 57.44 2.53 5.22
CA LEU A 497 57.41 2.75 3.78
C LEU A 497 57.51 4.24 3.44
N ASN A 498 58.27 4.57 2.40
CA ASN A 498 58.24 5.90 1.78
C ASN A 498 56.98 6.08 0.89
N ALA A 499 56.71 7.31 0.46
CA ALA A 499 55.51 7.63 -0.34
C ALA A 499 55.46 6.90 -1.71
N ILE A 500 56.61 6.59 -2.30
CA ILE A 500 56.71 5.89 -3.60
C ILE A 500 56.32 4.42 -3.43
N ASP A 501 56.84 3.77 -2.38
CA ASP A 501 56.55 2.38 -2.05
C ASP A 501 55.09 2.18 -1.65
N MET A 502 54.48 3.17 -0.98
CA MET A 502 53.04 3.18 -0.72
C MET A 502 52.22 3.24 -2.01
N LYS A 503 52.56 4.16 -2.93
CA LYS A 503 51.88 4.25 -4.24
C LYS A 503 52.00 2.97 -5.05
N PHE A 504 53.19 2.37 -5.06
CA PHE A 504 53.44 1.09 -5.74
C PHE A 504 52.63 -0.06 -5.12
N SER A 505 52.58 -0.16 -3.79
CA SER A 505 51.81 -1.17 -3.08
C SER A 505 50.30 -1.02 -3.29
N ASN A 506 49.81 0.22 -3.43
CA ASN A 506 48.41 0.49 -3.76
C ASN A 506 48.09 0.09 -5.20
N LEU A 507 48.95 0.44 -6.17
CA LEU A 507 48.79 0.00 -7.55
C LEU A 507 48.76 -1.53 -7.68
N TYR A 508 49.62 -2.24 -6.97
CA TYR A 508 49.62 -3.71 -6.94
C TYR A 508 48.31 -4.26 -6.36
N ARG A 509 47.82 -3.71 -5.25
CA ARG A 509 46.52 -4.06 -4.66
C ARG A 509 45.36 -3.78 -5.62
N ASP A 510 45.41 -2.67 -6.35
CA ASP A 510 44.38 -2.33 -7.34
C ASP A 510 44.40 -3.29 -8.53
N ILE A 511 45.58 -3.75 -8.96
CA ILE A 511 45.69 -4.77 -10.01
C ILE A 511 45.17 -6.13 -9.51
N ILE A 512 45.41 -6.52 -8.25
CA ILE A 512 44.78 -7.71 -7.64
C ILE A 512 43.25 -7.59 -7.69
N LYS A 513 42.69 -6.44 -7.30
CA LYS A 513 41.25 -6.20 -7.34
C LYS A 513 40.70 -6.33 -8.77
N LYS A 514 41.37 -5.73 -9.76
CA LYS A 514 41.00 -5.82 -11.18
C LYS A 514 41.07 -7.26 -11.69
N TYR A 515 42.13 -8.00 -11.35
CA TYR A 515 42.27 -9.42 -11.71
C TYR A 515 41.15 -10.27 -11.11
N ASN A 516 40.85 -10.10 -9.81
CA ASN A 516 39.78 -10.83 -9.13
C ASN A 516 38.41 -10.52 -9.74
N HIS A 517 38.16 -9.26 -10.12
CA HIS A 517 36.94 -8.88 -10.83
C HIS A 517 36.81 -9.58 -12.18
N LEU A 518 37.88 -9.61 -12.98
CA LEU A 518 37.90 -10.34 -14.25
C LEU A 518 37.73 -11.86 -14.06
N SER A 519 38.30 -12.44 -13.01
CA SER A 519 38.14 -13.86 -12.69
C SER A 519 36.67 -14.23 -12.44
N VAL A 520 35.90 -13.37 -11.76
CA VAL A 520 34.46 -13.57 -11.55
C VAL A 520 33.69 -13.48 -12.88
N LEU A 521 34.02 -12.51 -13.74
CA LEU A 521 33.40 -12.36 -15.05
C LEU A 521 33.70 -13.56 -15.96
N TYR A 522 34.94 -14.04 -15.96
CA TYR A 522 35.37 -15.22 -16.70
C TYR A 522 34.54 -16.46 -16.33
N LYS A 523 34.35 -16.73 -15.03
CA LYS A 523 33.52 -17.86 -14.56
C LYS A 523 32.08 -17.78 -15.09
N LYS A 524 31.49 -16.58 -15.09
CA LYS A 524 30.14 -16.35 -15.61
C LYS A 524 30.06 -16.62 -17.12
N LEU A 525 31.02 -16.11 -17.89
CA LEU A 525 31.04 -16.30 -19.35
C LEU A 525 31.35 -17.74 -19.77
N ILE A 526 32.20 -18.46 -19.05
CA ILE A 526 32.41 -19.91 -19.30
C ILE A 526 31.11 -20.68 -19.11
N LYS A 527 30.39 -20.41 -18.01
CA LYS A 527 29.11 -21.09 -17.75
C LYS A 527 28.11 -20.79 -18.88
N LEU A 528 28.01 -19.52 -19.29
CA LEU A 528 27.17 -19.13 -20.42
C LEU A 528 27.58 -19.85 -21.71
N LYS A 529 28.88 -19.88 -22.04
CA LYS A 529 29.39 -20.58 -23.22
C LYS A 529 29.04 -22.06 -23.20
N TYR A 530 29.25 -22.75 -22.07
CA TYR A 530 28.87 -24.14 -21.91
C TYR A 530 27.38 -24.38 -22.19
N HIS A 531 26.50 -23.53 -21.67
CA HIS A 531 25.06 -23.63 -21.93
C HIS A 531 24.71 -23.41 -23.41
N ILE A 532 25.37 -22.46 -24.08
CA ILE A 532 25.16 -22.20 -25.50
C ILE A 532 25.62 -23.38 -26.35
N ASP A 533 26.85 -23.87 -26.12
CA ASP A 533 27.44 -24.98 -26.86
C ASP A 533 26.63 -26.27 -26.64
N ALA A 534 26.18 -26.54 -25.42
CA ALA A 534 25.29 -27.67 -25.11
C ALA A 534 23.95 -27.58 -25.86
N LYS A 535 23.36 -26.37 -25.94
CA LYS A 535 22.09 -26.19 -26.65
C LYS A 535 22.25 -26.30 -28.17
N LEU A 536 23.35 -25.79 -28.74
CA LEU A 536 23.67 -25.98 -30.16
C LEU A 536 23.88 -27.46 -30.49
N ASN A 537 24.65 -28.19 -29.67
CA ASN A 537 24.84 -29.63 -29.86
C ASN A 537 23.51 -30.39 -29.75
N PHE A 538 22.66 -30.02 -28.79
CA PHE A 538 21.31 -30.60 -28.67
C PHE A 538 20.51 -30.39 -29.95
N LEU A 539 20.45 -29.17 -30.50
CA LEU A 539 19.73 -28.89 -31.75
C LEU A 539 20.27 -29.72 -32.91
N ASP A 540 21.60 -29.89 -32.99
CA ASP A 540 22.26 -30.63 -34.07
C ASP A 540 21.99 -32.14 -33.99
N GLU A 541 21.88 -32.70 -32.78
CA GLU A 541 21.61 -34.12 -32.56
C GLU A 541 20.12 -34.46 -32.42
N MET A 542 19.26 -33.48 -32.11
CA MET A 542 17.83 -33.65 -31.85
C MET A 542 17.16 -34.49 -32.94
N VAL A 543 17.45 -34.16 -34.20
CA VAL A 543 16.85 -34.83 -35.38
C VAL A 543 17.06 -36.35 -35.37
N TYR A 544 18.18 -36.83 -34.81
CA TYR A 544 18.53 -38.24 -34.72
C TYR A 544 18.03 -38.93 -33.45
N ASN A 545 17.68 -38.15 -32.43
CA ASN A 545 17.23 -38.65 -31.14
C ASN A 545 15.69 -38.68 -31.03
N VAL A 546 14.99 -38.06 -31.98
CA VAL A 546 13.53 -38.07 -32.01
C VAL A 546 13.00 -39.47 -32.34
N LYS A 547 12.08 -39.95 -31.51
CA LYS A 547 11.34 -41.19 -31.71
C LYS A 547 9.85 -40.91 -31.92
N ILE A 548 9.29 -41.51 -32.96
CA ILE A 548 7.86 -41.37 -33.31
C ILE A 548 7.20 -42.74 -33.16
N TYR A 549 6.36 -42.91 -32.15
CA TYR A 549 5.64 -44.14 -31.84
C TYR A 549 4.23 -44.07 -32.42
N ILE A 550 3.90 -45.01 -33.31
CA ILE A 550 2.58 -45.09 -33.95
C ILE A 550 1.84 -46.33 -33.42
N LYS A 551 0.88 -46.14 -32.52
CA LYS A 551 -0.06 -47.19 -32.05
C LYS A 551 -1.41 -47.14 -32.76
N ALA A 552 -1.63 -46.16 -33.63
CA ALA A 552 -2.92 -45.95 -34.29
C ALA A 552 -3.27 -47.09 -35.25
N GLU A 553 -4.34 -47.82 -34.95
CA GLU A 553 -4.89 -48.88 -35.82
C GLU A 553 -5.52 -48.30 -37.09
N ASN A 554 -6.06 -47.08 -37.00
CA ASN A 554 -6.74 -46.40 -38.10
C ASN A 554 -5.87 -45.27 -38.65
N ILE A 555 -5.23 -45.52 -39.79
CA ILE A 555 -4.37 -44.55 -40.48
C ILE A 555 -4.97 -44.21 -41.86
N GLY A 556 -5.35 -42.95 -42.05
CA GLY A 556 -5.85 -42.41 -43.32
C GLY A 556 -4.73 -41.94 -44.26
N GLU A 557 -5.13 -41.22 -45.31
CA GLU A 557 -4.24 -40.79 -46.40
C GLU A 557 -3.55 -39.44 -46.12
N ASP A 558 -2.52 -39.10 -46.91
CA ASP A 558 -1.81 -37.81 -46.87
C ASP A 558 -1.14 -37.45 -45.53
N ASN A 559 -0.74 -38.45 -44.74
CA ASN A 559 0.04 -38.23 -43.52
C ASN A 559 1.54 -38.34 -43.80
N PHE A 560 2.30 -37.30 -43.46
CA PHE A 560 3.72 -37.22 -43.80
C PHE A 560 4.60 -36.97 -42.58
N LEU A 561 5.68 -37.75 -42.50
CA LEU A 561 6.79 -37.55 -41.59
C LEU A 561 7.97 -36.99 -42.39
N LYS A 562 8.53 -35.87 -41.94
CA LYS A 562 9.60 -35.14 -42.63
C LYS A 562 10.75 -34.85 -41.67
N PHE A 563 11.95 -35.25 -42.06
CA PHE A 563 13.19 -34.91 -41.36
C PHE A 563 14.04 -33.97 -42.20
N TYR A 564 14.58 -32.94 -41.53
CA TYR A 564 15.47 -31.94 -42.11
C TYR A 564 16.81 -31.93 -41.33
N PRO A 565 17.72 -32.88 -41.60
CA PRO A 565 19.02 -32.93 -40.94
C PRO A 565 19.91 -31.74 -41.36
N LYS A 566 20.56 -31.08 -40.39
CA LYS A 566 21.41 -29.89 -40.62
C LYS A 566 22.55 -30.11 -41.61
N THR A 567 23.02 -31.35 -41.76
CA THR A 567 24.15 -31.68 -42.64
C THR A 567 23.89 -31.40 -44.12
N ASN A 568 22.63 -31.20 -44.53
CA ASN A 568 22.31 -30.74 -45.87
C ASN A 568 20.90 -30.10 -45.89
N THR A 569 20.81 -28.76 -45.77
CA THR A 569 19.55 -28.01 -45.61
C THR A 569 18.55 -28.18 -46.76
N GLU A 570 18.96 -28.77 -47.88
CA GLU A 570 18.12 -29.05 -49.05
C GLU A 570 17.58 -30.49 -49.11
N LEU A 571 17.99 -31.38 -48.20
CA LEU A 571 17.53 -32.77 -48.15
C LEU A 571 16.29 -32.92 -47.26
N GLU A 572 15.12 -32.89 -47.90
CA GLU A 572 13.86 -33.35 -47.28
C GLU A 572 13.80 -34.89 -47.31
N LEU A 573 13.94 -35.52 -46.15
CA LEU A 573 13.66 -36.95 -45.99
C LEU A 573 12.20 -37.12 -45.61
N LYS A 574 11.40 -37.67 -46.53
CA LYS A 574 9.95 -37.79 -46.40
C LYS A 574 9.51 -39.25 -46.36
N HIS A 575 8.65 -39.58 -45.39
CA HIS A 575 7.95 -40.87 -45.26
C HIS A 575 6.44 -40.64 -45.22
N GLN A 576 5.68 -41.46 -45.96
CA GLN A 576 4.22 -41.45 -45.90
C GLN A 576 3.76 -42.47 -44.87
N ILE A 577 3.16 -41.98 -43.78
CA ILE A 577 2.65 -42.82 -42.70
C ILE A 577 1.44 -43.61 -43.21
N ASN A 578 1.47 -44.92 -43.03
CA ASN A 578 0.42 -45.83 -43.50
C ASN A 578 0.22 -47.00 -42.53
N LEU A 579 -0.75 -47.89 -42.80
CA LEU A 579 -1.09 -49.03 -41.95
C LEU A 579 0.08 -49.96 -41.61
N LYS A 580 1.15 -50.01 -42.41
CA LYS A 580 2.34 -50.81 -42.10
C LYS A 580 3.18 -50.24 -40.96
N ASP A 581 2.90 -49.01 -40.54
CA ASP A 581 3.60 -48.33 -39.44
C ASP A 581 2.93 -48.57 -38.08
N TYR A 582 1.82 -49.32 -38.04
CA TYR A 582 1.17 -49.75 -36.80
C TYR A 582 2.14 -50.53 -35.89
N GLU A 583 2.16 -50.19 -34.60
CA GLU A 583 3.07 -50.74 -33.57
C GLU A 583 4.55 -50.61 -33.92
N LYS A 584 4.92 -49.53 -34.61
CA LYS A 584 6.33 -49.23 -34.92
C LYS A 584 6.79 -47.92 -34.34
N VAL A 585 8.11 -47.87 -34.12
CA VAL A 585 8.84 -46.63 -33.88
C VAL A 585 9.55 -46.20 -35.16
N LEU A 586 9.33 -44.96 -35.57
CA LEU A 586 9.98 -44.30 -36.70
C LEU A 586 11.04 -43.32 -36.16
N TYR A 587 12.24 -43.38 -36.72
CA TYR A 587 13.36 -42.51 -36.32
C TYR A 587 14.37 -42.35 -37.46
N LEU A 588 15.24 -41.36 -37.35
CA LEU A 588 16.29 -41.10 -38.32
C LEU A 588 17.58 -41.84 -37.94
N GLU A 589 18.10 -42.69 -38.83
CA GLU A 589 19.37 -43.39 -38.61
C GLU A 589 20.48 -42.77 -39.47
N LYS A 590 21.67 -42.62 -38.88
CA LYS A 590 22.89 -42.19 -39.61
C LYS A 590 23.43 -43.38 -40.41
N GLY A 591 23.21 -43.39 -41.71
CA GLY A 591 23.88 -44.32 -42.62
C GLY A 591 25.33 -43.94 -42.90
N GLN A 592 26.08 -44.84 -43.55
CA GLN A 592 27.47 -44.60 -43.94
C GLN A 592 27.63 -43.51 -45.02
N GLN A 593 26.61 -43.33 -45.87
CA GLN A 593 26.63 -42.37 -46.99
C GLN A 593 25.54 -41.29 -46.89
N ALA A 594 24.35 -41.63 -46.40
CA ALA A 594 23.24 -40.71 -46.21
C ALA A 594 22.38 -41.13 -45.00
N SER A 595 21.70 -40.18 -44.39
CA SER A 595 20.70 -40.46 -43.35
C SER A 595 19.42 -41.01 -44.00
N TYR A 596 18.72 -41.93 -43.34
CA TYR A 596 17.47 -42.50 -43.82
C TYR A 596 16.49 -42.74 -42.68
N ILE A 597 15.20 -42.74 -42.99
CA ILE A 597 14.14 -43.02 -42.02
C ILE A 597 14.06 -44.54 -41.85
N LYS A 598 14.09 -45.00 -40.60
CA LYS A 598 13.98 -46.41 -40.22
C LYS A 598 12.72 -46.63 -39.41
N SER A 599 12.11 -47.80 -39.59
CA SER A 599 11.04 -48.29 -38.72
C SER A 599 11.52 -49.56 -38.01
N SER A 600 11.23 -49.67 -36.70
CA SER A 600 11.50 -50.86 -35.87
C SER A 600 10.26 -51.28 -35.10
N HIS A 601 10.18 -52.57 -34.76
CA HIS A 601 9.21 -53.11 -33.80
C HIS A 601 9.74 -53.07 -32.35
N ASP A 602 10.90 -52.45 -32.10
CA ASP A 602 11.42 -52.15 -30.75
C ASP A 602 10.58 -51.05 -30.08
N TYR A 603 9.31 -51.37 -29.89
CA TYR A 603 8.27 -50.55 -29.34
C TYR A 603 8.26 -50.73 -27.82
N SER A 604 8.82 -49.79 -27.07
CA SER A 604 8.83 -49.82 -25.60
C SER A 604 7.51 -49.25 -25.06
N GLU A 605 6.60 -50.12 -24.62
CA GLU A 605 5.38 -49.71 -23.88
C GLU A 605 5.75 -48.96 -22.58
N SER A 606 6.91 -49.27 -21.98
CA SER A 606 7.41 -48.56 -20.80
C SER A 606 7.67 -47.07 -21.09
N ASP A 607 8.26 -46.75 -22.26
CA ASP A 607 8.55 -45.37 -22.65
C ASP A 607 7.26 -44.55 -22.80
N ILE A 608 6.20 -45.20 -23.28
CA ILE A 608 4.89 -44.58 -23.50
C ILE A 608 4.19 -44.32 -22.17
N GLU A 609 4.20 -45.30 -21.27
CA GLU A 609 3.56 -45.16 -19.97
C GLU A 609 4.28 -44.10 -19.11
N GLU A 610 5.61 -44.03 -19.17
CA GLU A 610 6.39 -42.98 -18.50
C GLU A 610 5.96 -41.57 -18.92
N ILE A 611 5.73 -41.35 -20.23
CA ILE A 611 5.27 -40.05 -20.74
C ILE A 611 3.83 -39.80 -20.32
N LYS A 612 2.97 -40.83 -20.35
CA LYS A 612 1.56 -40.71 -19.97
C LYS A 612 1.38 -40.35 -18.50
N ILE A 613 2.20 -40.92 -17.61
CA ILE A 613 2.19 -40.64 -16.16
C ILE A 613 2.42 -39.15 -15.85
N ILE A 614 3.16 -38.42 -16.68
CA ILE A 614 3.38 -36.97 -16.53
C ILE A 614 2.05 -36.21 -16.50
N PHE A 615 1.04 -36.69 -17.21
CA PHE A 615 -0.23 -36.00 -17.42
C PHE A 615 -1.35 -36.47 -16.48
N GLU A 616 -1.22 -37.64 -15.85
CA GLU A 616 -2.27 -38.22 -14.99
C GLU A 616 -2.73 -37.29 -13.87
N LYS A 617 -1.80 -36.52 -13.28
CA LYS A 617 -2.14 -35.57 -12.21
C LYS A 617 -3.05 -34.46 -12.75
N LEU A 618 -2.69 -33.89 -13.91
CA LEU A 618 -3.47 -32.82 -14.54
C LEU A 618 -4.84 -33.32 -15.00
N GLU A 619 -4.93 -34.55 -15.49
CA GLU A 619 -6.20 -35.17 -15.83
C GLU A 619 -7.07 -35.37 -14.57
N LYS A 620 -6.55 -36.04 -13.53
CA LYS A 620 -7.30 -36.34 -12.29
C LYS A 620 -7.78 -35.09 -11.57
N ASP A 621 -6.97 -34.04 -11.50
CA ASP A 621 -7.30 -32.80 -10.80
C ASP A 621 -8.37 -31.97 -11.54
N ASN A 622 -8.61 -32.22 -12.84
CA ASN A 622 -9.48 -31.41 -13.69
C ASN A 622 -10.62 -32.17 -14.39
N SER A 623 -10.66 -33.50 -14.26
CA SER A 623 -11.70 -34.39 -14.79
C SER A 623 -13.08 -34.12 -14.21
#